data_AF-A0AA39U4X5-F1
#
_entry.id   AF-A0AA39U4X5-F1
#
_cell.length_a   1.000
_cell.length_b   1.000
_cell.length_c   1.000
_cell.angle_alpha   90.00
_cell.angle_beta   90.00
_cell.angle_gamma   90.00
#
_symmetry.space_group_name_H-M   'P 1'
#
loop_
_entity.id
_entity.type
_entity.pdbx_description
1 polymer ?
#
loop_
_entity_poly.entity_id
_entity_poly.type
_entity_poly.pdbx_seq_one_letter_code
_entity_poly.pdbx_strand_id
1 'polypeptide(L)'
;MAGFDTIEAVETEAQFWNVLTTIVSAPCPSHESLDNALRAWLYLVAKERDHYLDSEDDIASCSQKLKDSPIFRDNCDYVRTQIIYSLLQEDELGPLHVIANFLLLDGRTEEATFRRMVGEGCFGRLLDLIRNCASEDRRLHRLLLELMYEMSRIERLRGEDLLQVDDRFVAYLFGLIESLSDDAHDPYHYPVIRVLLVLNEQYMVASTSVAVSPASPSAPLTNRVVKILSMHGDGFRTFGENIILLLNRETETALQLLILKLLYLLFTTNSTCEYFYTNDLRVLLDVIIRNLLDLPTEMNVLRHTYLRVLAPLLAHTQLSQPPHYKRDQILSLLDCLRGSGNVHFTPPDPTTMRLIERVGKTPWLAEDNEPEKLSPKSPLGSLSISQSGSAVSIIANVSEKPGVQTPSRKADSAAPRPKESVSHHSEERRKPSVEHHPHNHSKTLRPQRSLPEVPKHRHGVPVPPLPVITTLHINGGGTKKSPPKLPPPRRHTKLRNVTAGAAQPPGSTPHS
;
A
#
# COMPACT_ATOMS: atom_id res chain seq x y z
N MET A 1 -3.16 22.93 -30.48
CA MET A 1 -4.47 22.46 -31.00
C MET A 1 -4.57 22.77 -32.49
N ALA A 2 -4.01 21.90 -33.34
CA ALA A 2 -4.23 21.89 -34.79
C ALA A 2 -3.78 20.51 -35.30
N GLY A 3 -4.68 19.73 -35.89
CA GLY A 3 -4.39 18.38 -36.43
C GLY A 3 -5.17 17.20 -35.81
N PHE A 4 -5.98 17.40 -34.77
CA PHE A 4 -6.69 16.30 -34.10
C PHE A 4 -8.04 15.91 -34.74
N ASP A 5 -8.58 16.70 -35.68
CA ASP A 5 -9.88 16.48 -36.32
C ASP A 5 -9.91 15.33 -37.37
N THR A 6 -8.95 14.39 -37.34
CA THR A 6 -8.80 13.32 -38.35
C THR A 6 -8.63 11.90 -37.78
N ILE A 7 -8.92 11.70 -36.49
CA ILE A 7 -9.33 10.38 -36.01
C ILE A 7 -10.83 10.27 -36.32
N GLU A 8 -11.20 9.37 -37.24
CA GLU A 8 -12.59 9.14 -37.63
C GLU A 8 -13.46 8.78 -36.41
N ALA A 9 -14.75 9.12 -36.47
CA ALA A 9 -15.69 8.80 -35.38
C ALA A 9 -15.80 7.28 -35.21
N VAL A 10 -15.49 6.80 -33.99
CA VAL A 10 -15.46 5.37 -33.69
C VAL A 10 -16.86 4.91 -33.27
N GLU A 11 -17.64 4.47 -34.25
CA GLU A 11 -19.04 4.05 -34.07
C GLU A 11 -19.19 2.63 -33.48
N THR A 12 -18.11 1.86 -33.40
CA THR A 12 -18.09 0.48 -32.88
C THR A 12 -16.76 0.11 -32.22
N GLU A 13 -16.82 -0.80 -31.24
CA GLU A 13 -15.66 -1.44 -30.60
C GLU A 13 -14.70 -2.11 -31.63
N ALA A 14 -15.24 -2.71 -32.70
CA ALA A 14 -14.45 -3.28 -33.77
C ALA A 14 -13.66 -2.22 -34.56
N GLN A 15 -14.21 -1.01 -34.74
CA GLN A 15 -13.45 0.12 -35.30
C GLN A 15 -12.39 0.60 -34.30
N PHE A 16 -12.71 0.70 -33.00
CA PHE A 16 -11.75 1.10 -31.96
C PHE A 16 -10.46 0.26 -32.04
N TRP A 17 -10.58 -1.06 -31.97
CA TRP A 17 -9.42 -1.95 -31.98
C TRP A 17 -8.62 -1.90 -33.29
N ASN A 18 -9.28 -1.64 -34.43
CA ASN A 18 -8.62 -1.49 -35.73
C ASN A 18 -7.87 -0.15 -35.83
N VAL A 19 -8.47 0.97 -35.42
CA VAL A 19 -7.81 2.28 -35.40
C VAL A 19 -6.64 2.27 -34.41
N LEU A 20 -6.82 1.73 -33.20
CA LEU A 20 -5.76 1.58 -32.21
C LEU A 20 -4.59 0.76 -32.75
N THR A 21 -4.87 -0.39 -33.39
CA THR A 21 -3.84 -1.25 -34.00
C THR A 21 -3.13 -0.54 -35.16
N THR A 22 -3.83 0.31 -35.91
CA THR A 22 -3.24 1.14 -36.99
C THR A 22 -2.30 2.21 -36.43
N ILE A 23 -2.69 2.90 -35.35
CA ILE A 23 -1.86 3.93 -34.70
C ILE A 23 -0.57 3.32 -34.14
N VAL A 24 -0.65 2.23 -33.36
CA VAL A 24 0.56 1.65 -32.74
C VAL A 24 1.48 0.95 -33.76
N SER A 25 0.96 0.59 -34.94
CA SER A 25 1.74 0.00 -36.03
C SER A 25 2.28 1.02 -37.04
N ALA A 26 2.10 2.33 -36.79
CA ALA A 26 2.53 3.37 -37.71
C ALA A 26 4.07 3.40 -37.87
N PRO A 27 4.60 3.61 -39.09
CA PRO A 27 6.03 3.78 -39.31
C PRO A 27 6.48 5.16 -38.82
N CYS A 28 7.24 5.19 -37.72
CA CYS A 28 7.72 6.42 -37.08
C CYS A 28 9.24 6.64 -37.31
N PRO A 29 9.67 7.24 -38.44
CA PRO A 29 11.09 7.46 -38.74
C PRO A 29 11.75 8.63 -37.97
N SER A 30 10.99 9.38 -37.17
CA SER A 30 11.47 10.52 -36.38
C SER A 30 10.81 10.61 -35.01
N HIS A 31 11.45 11.29 -34.06
CA HIS A 31 10.88 11.56 -32.74
C HIS A 31 9.53 12.30 -32.83
N GLU A 32 9.36 13.24 -33.76
CA GLU A 32 8.08 13.92 -34.00
C GLU A 32 6.98 12.94 -34.43
N SER A 33 7.31 11.95 -35.28
CA SER A 33 6.35 10.91 -35.68
C SER A 33 6.05 9.90 -34.56
N LEU A 34 6.98 9.67 -33.62
CA LEU A 34 6.71 8.90 -32.39
C LEU A 34 5.77 9.70 -31.47
N ASP A 35 6.09 10.97 -31.18
CA ASP A 35 5.28 11.85 -30.33
C ASP A 35 3.85 11.99 -30.86
N ASN A 36 3.67 12.13 -32.17
CA ASN A 36 2.34 12.22 -32.78
C ASN A 36 1.57 10.90 -32.71
N ALA A 37 2.22 9.74 -32.85
CA ALA A 37 1.58 8.44 -32.66
C ALA A 37 1.22 8.18 -31.19
N LEU A 38 2.09 8.56 -30.24
CA LEU A 38 1.81 8.48 -28.79
C LEU A 38 0.63 9.39 -28.40
N ARG A 39 0.56 10.62 -28.92
CA ARG A 39 -0.59 11.52 -28.72
C ARG A 39 -1.88 10.95 -29.31
N ALA A 40 -1.83 10.35 -30.51
CA ALA A 40 -2.99 9.74 -31.14
C ALA A 40 -3.50 8.52 -30.36
N TRP A 41 -2.59 7.67 -29.87
CA TRP A 41 -2.89 6.54 -28.98
C TRP A 41 -3.53 7.03 -27.68
N LEU A 42 -2.90 7.99 -27.00
CA LEU A 42 -3.38 8.55 -25.74
C LEU A 42 -4.78 9.16 -25.89
N TYR A 43 -4.98 10.00 -26.90
CA TYR A 43 -6.26 10.64 -27.18
C TYR A 43 -7.37 9.61 -27.49
N LEU A 44 -7.08 8.61 -28.33
CA LEU A 44 -8.06 7.58 -28.70
C LEU A 44 -8.49 6.77 -27.46
N VAL A 45 -7.53 6.24 -26.69
CA VAL A 45 -7.83 5.40 -25.52
C VAL A 45 -8.51 6.22 -24.42
N ALA A 46 -8.13 7.49 -24.24
CA ALA A 46 -8.74 8.38 -23.24
C ALA A 46 -10.18 8.80 -23.59
N LYS A 47 -10.45 9.10 -24.86
CA LYS A 47 -11.77 9.53 -25.36
C LYS A 47 -12.80 8.40 -25.34
N GLU A 48 -12.38 7.22 -25.78
CA GLU A 48 -13.27 6.06 -25.88
C GLU A 48 -13.34 5.23 -24.58
N ARG A 49 -12.65 5.70 -23.52
CA ARG A 49 -12.51 5.02 -22.22
C ARG A 49 -13.85 4.63 -21.60
N ASP A 50 -14.77 5.59 -21.51
CA ASP A 50 -16.08 5.41 -20.88
C ASP A 50 -17.17 5.03 -21.92
N HIS A 51 -16.75 4.55 -23.10
CA HIS A 51 -17.61 4.06 -24.19
C HIS A 51 -17.37 2.57 -24.52
N TYR A 52 -16.11 2.13 -24.53
CA TYR A 52 -15.72 0.76 -24.90
C TYR A 52 -14.73 0.09 -23.91
N LEU A 53 -14.21 0.81 -22.90
CA LEU A 53 -13.16 0.31 -21.98
C LEU A 53 -13.65 0.33 -20.53
N ASP A 54 -14.77 -0.34 -20.26
CA ASP A 54 -15.42 -0.37 -18.95
C ASP A 54 -14.59 -1.09 -17.86
N SER A 55 -13.79 -2.10 -18.23
CA SER A 55 -12.95 -2.84 -17.27
C SER A 55 -11.54 -2.27 -17.13
N GLU A 56 -10.81 -2.73 -16.12
CA GLU A 56 -9.38 -2.43 -15.96
C GLU A 56 -8.52 -3.20 -16.98
N ASP A 57 -9.01 -4.37 -17.43
CA ASP A 57 -8.33 -5.24 -18.41
C ASP A 57 -8.37 -4.68 -19.84
N ASP A 58 -9.41 -3.91 -20.20
CA ASP A 58 -9.53 -3.30 -21.54
C ASP A 58 -8.48 -2.19 -21.74
N ILE A 59 -8.28 -1.34 -20.72
CA ILE A 59 -7.25 -0.30 -20.72
C ILE A 59 -5.85 -0.94 -20.63
N ALA A 60 -5.69 -1.99 -19.81
CA ALA A 60 -4.45 -2.78 -19.78
C ALA A 60 -4.12 -3.39 -21.16
N SER A 61 -5.13 -3.86 -21.90
CA SER A 61 -4.98 -4.38 -23.27
C SER A 61 -4.58 -3.28 -24.26
N CYS A 62 -5.05 -2.04 -24.08
CA CYS A 62 -4.63 -0.89 -24.88
C CYS A 62 -3.16 -0.50 -24.61
N SER A 63 -2.71 -0.57 -23.35
CA SER A 63 -1.32 -0.37 -22.96
C SER A 63 -0.42 -1.50 -23.45
N GLN A 64 -0.87 -2.75 -23.36
CA GLN A 64 -0.13 -3.92 -23.84
C GLN A 64 0.06 -3.88 -25.36
N LYS A 65 -0.97 -3.48 -26.12
CA LYS A 65 -0.86 -3.22 -27.57
C LYS A 65 0.20 -2.17 -27.92
N LEU A 66 0.41 -1.14 -27.09
CA LEU A 66 1.52 -0.21 -27.28
C LEU A 66 2.87 -0.88 -26.94
N LYS A 67 2.98 -1.63 -25.83
CA LYS A 67 4.22 -2.33 -25.44
C LYS A 67 4.69 -3.35 -26.49
N ASP A 68 3.77 -4.09 -27.11
CA ASP A 68 4.08 -5.10 -28.15
C ASP A 68 4.36 -4.50 -29.54
N SER A 69 4.14 -3.19 -29.71
CA SER A 69 4.27 -2.51 -31.00
C SER A 69 5.73 -2.21 -31.40
N PRO A 70 6.02 -1.97 -32.70
CA PRO A 70 7.31 -1.46 -33.14
C PRO A 70 7.68 -0.12 -32.47
N ILE A 71 6.69 0.76 -32.25
CA ILE A 71 6.89 2.07 -31.60
C ILE A 71 7.58 1.91 -30.25
N PHE A 72 7.07 1.01 -29.39
CA PHE A 72 7.71 0.75 -28.11
C PHE A 72 8.94 -0.14 -28.22
N ARG A 73 8.85 -1.30 -28.88
CA ARG A 73 9.94 -2.28 -28.95
C ARG A 73 11.25 -1.67 -29.45
N ASP A 74 11.17 -0.81 -30.46
CA ASP A 74 12.34 -0.26 -31.13
C ASP A 74 12.80 1.09 -30.53
N ASN A 75 12.02 1.70 -29.61
CA ASN A 75 12.30 3.03 -29.02
C ASN A 75 11.97 3.10 -27.51
N CYS A 76 12.02 1.99 -26.77
CA CYS A 76 11.39 1.86 -25.44
C CYS A 76 11.85 2.89 -24.40
N ASP A 77 13.13 3.26 -24.40
CA ASP A 77 13.67 4.31 -23.51
C ASP A 77 13.05 5.68 -23.78
N TYR A 78 12.89 6.05 -25.05
CA TYR A 78 12.27 7.33 -25.45
C TYR A 78 10.79 7.38 -25.06
N VAL A 79 10.05 6.29 -25.36
CA VAL A 79 8.62 6.20 -25.05
C VAL A 79 8.38 6.24 -23.54
N ARG A 80 9.20 5.56 -22.73
CA ARG A 80 9.18 5.66 -21.26
C ARG A 80 9.37 7.10 -20.79
N THR A 81 10.39 7.79 -21.29
CA THR A 81 10.65 9.19 -20.95
C THR A 81 9.49 10.10 -21.32
N GLN A 82 8.87 9.94 -22.50
CA GLN A 82 7.72 10.75 -22.89
C GLN A 82 6.48 10.49 -22.03
N ILE A 83 6.17 9.23 -21.70
CA ILE A 83 4.99 8.90 -20.86
C ILE A 83 5.21 9.33 -19.40
N ILE A 84 6.45 9.26 -18.89
CA ILE A 84 6.82 9.83 -17.58
C ILE A 84 6.62 11.35 -17.55
N TYR A 85 7.11 12.09 -18.56
CA TYR A 85 6.88 13.53 -18.63
C TYR A 85 5.41 13.90 -18.90
N SER A 86 4.64 13.02 -19.54
CA SER A 86 3.19 13.19 -19.69
C SER A 86 2.49 13.10 -18.33
N LEU A 87 2.80 12.13 -17.46
CA LEU A 87 2.24 12.06 -16.09
C LEU A 87 2.51 13.33 -15.27
N LEU A 88 3.68 13.94 -15.48
CA LEU A 88 4.11 15.15 -14.79
C LEU A 88 3.44 16.44 -15.29
N GLN A 89 2.78 16.41 -16.46
CA GLN A 89 2.22 17.60 -17.13
C GLN A 89 0.71 17.51 -17.41
N GLU A 90 0.15 16.30 -17.46
CA GLU A 90 -1.23 16.05 -17.86
C GLU A 90 -2.20 16.14 -16.67
N ASP A 91 -3.17 17.04 -16.72
CA ASP A 91 -4.20 17.23 -15.68
C ASP A 91 -5.56 16.59 -16.05
N GLU A 92 -5.78 16.16 -17.30
CA GLU A 92 -7.04 15.52 -17.71
C GLU A 92 -7.16 14.06 -17.23
N LEU A 93 -8.28 13.72 -16.57
CA LEU A 93 -8.50 12.41 -15.91
C LEU A 93 -8.48 11.22 -16.88
N GLY A 94 -9.00 11.39 -18.10
CA GLY A 94 -9.00 10.36 -19.15
C GLY A 94 -7.57 9.98 -19.55
N PRO A 95 -6.77 10.92 -20.08
CA PRO A 95 -5.36 10.74 -20.37
C PRO A 95 -4.52 10.24 -19.18
N LEU A 96 -4.73 10.80 -17.98
CA LEU A 96 -4.04 10.36 -16.75
C LEU A 96 -4.24 8.86 -16.46
N HIS A 97 -5.44 8.32 -16.69
CA HIS A 97 -5.74 6.91 -16.50
C HIS A 97 -4.91 6.04 -17.47
N VAL A 98 -4.87 6.41 -18.74
CA VAL A 98 -4.11 5.69 -19.78
C VAL A 98 -2.60 5.73 -19.48
N ILE A 99 -2.07 6.90 -19.10
CA ILE A 99 -0.68 7.10 -18.70
C ILE A 99 -0.32 6.25 -17.47
N ALA A 100 -1.12 6.32 -16.41
CA ALA A 100 -0.88 5.57 -15.17
C ALA A 100 -0.98 4.05 -15.38
N ASN A 101 -1.91 3.59 -16.23
CA ASN A 101 -2.07 2.19 -16.57
C ASN A 101 -0.83 1.66 -17.33
N PHE A 102 -0.34 2.41 -18.31
CA PHE A 102 0.88 2.06 -19.03
C PHE A 102 2.10 1.99 -18.11
N LEU A 103 2.30 3.00 -17.25
CA LEU A 103 3.44 3.05 -16.33
C LEU A 103 3.41 1.92 -15.28
N LEU A 104 2.22 1.55 -14.80
CA LEU A 104 2.04 0.38 -13.92
C LEU A 104 2.35 -0.93 -14.66
N LEU A 105 1.87 -1.09 -15.89
CA LEU A 105 2.06 -2.29 -16.71
C LEU A 105 3.50 -2.45 -17.20
N ASP A 106 4.20 -1.36 -17.52
CA ASP A 106 5.63 -1.38 -17.89
C ASP A 106 6.52 -1.57 -16.65
N GLY A 107 6.27 -0.84 -15.57
CA GLY A 107 7.05 -0.95 -14.33
C GLY A 107 6.96 -2.34 -13.66
N ARG A 108 5.82 -3.04 -13.78
CA ARG A 108 5.67 -4.45 -13.37
C ARG A 108 6.47 -5.44 -14.24
N THR A 109 7.00 -5.01 -15.40
CA THR A 109 7.89 -5.82 -16.26
C THR A 109 9.33 -5.31 -16.32
N GLU A 110 9.57 -4.04 -15.99
CA GLU A 110 10.87 -3.37 -16.01
C GLU A 110 10.96 -2.41 -14.81
N GLU A 111 11.57 -2.87 -13.72
CA GLU A 111 11.74 -2.09 -12.48
C GLU A 111 12.49 -0.76 -12.70
N ALA A 112 13.31 -0.65 -13.75
CA ALA A 112 13.98 0.60 -14.10
C ALA A 112 13.00 1.73 -14.46
N THR A 113 11.75 1.43 -14.85
CA THR A 113 10.72 2.46 -15.09
C THR A 113 10.28 3.11 -13.79
N PHE A 114 10.02 2.35 -12.72
CA PHE A 114 9.74 2.91 -11.39
C PHE A 114 10.93 3.73 -10.85
N ARG A 115 12.15 3.29 -11.12
CA ARG A 115 13.37 4.05 -10.77
C ARG A 115 13.45 5.40 -11.46
N ARG A 116 13.13 5.47 -12.76
CA ARG A 116 13.05 6.74 -13.50
C ARG A 116 11.92 7.63 -12.96
N MET A 117 10.75 7.06 -12.67
CA MET A 117 9.63 7.80 -12.08
C MET A 117 9.99 8.47 -10.75
N VAL A 118 10.69 7.79 -9.83
CA VAL A 118 11.18 8.43 -8.59
C VAL A 118 12.24 9.49 -8.88
N GLY A 119 13.15 9.24 -9.83
CA GLY A 119 14.16 10.21 -10.28
C GLY A 119 13.56 11.53 -10.78
N GLU A 120 12.63 11.44 -11.74
CA GLU A 120 11.93 12.59 -12.34
C GLU A 120 10.86 13.22 -11.42
N GLY A 121 10.64 12.66 -10.22
CA GLY A 121 9.76 13.25 -9.20
C GLY A 121 8.28 12.90 -9.29
N CYS A 122 7.92 11.83 -10.02
CA CYS A 122 6.53 11.38 -10.13
C CYS A 122 5.87 11.07 -8.77
N PHE A 123 6.63 10.79 -7.70
CA PHE A 123 6.04 10.59 -6.37
C PHE A 123 5.26 11.82 -5.86
N GLY A 124 5.82 13.03 -6.02
CA GLY A 124 5.13 14.27 -5.64
C GLY A 124 3.87 14.50 -6.49
N ARG A 125 3.97 14.25 -7.80
CA ARG A 125 2.83 14.32 -8.72
C ARG A 125 1.72 13.32 -8.36
N LEU A 126 2.06 12.05 -8.08
CA LEU A 126 1.10 11.04 -7.66
C LEU A 126 0.45 11.41 -6.32
N LEU A 127 1.20 11.97 -5.37
CA LEU A 127 0.68 12.44 -4.09
C LEU A 127 -0.42 13.51 -4.28
N ASP A 128 -0.20 14.48 -5.17
CA ASP A 128 -1.18 15.54 -5.45
C ASP A 128 -2.34 15.06 -6.33
N LEU A 129 -2.12 14.15 -7.27
CA LEU A 129 -3.21 13.54 -8.05
C LEU A 129 -4.13 12.70 -7.16
N ILE A 130 -3.58 11.88 -6.26
CA ILE A 130 -4.36 11.07 -5.29
C ILE A 130 -5.18 11.98 -4.37
N ARG A 131 -4.62 13.10 -3.87
CA ARG A 131 -5.35 14.08 -3.04
C ARG A 131 -6.61 14.64 -3.71
N ASN A 132 -6.61 14.80 -5.04
CA ASN A 132 -7.66 15.52 -5.77
C ASN A 132 -8.64 14.59 -6.51
N CYS A 133 -8.18 13.45 -7.03
CA CYS A 133 -8.93 12.59 -7.95
C CYS A 133 -10.12 11.84 -7.30
N ALA A 134 -10.09 11.62 -5.98
CA ALA A 134 -10.95 10.64 -5.30
C ALA A 134 -12.46 10.86 -5.43
N SER A 135 -12.90 12.12 -5.52
CA SER A 135 -14.30 12.52 -5.68
C SER A 135 -14.78 12.52 -7.14
N GLU A 136 -13.85 12.49 -8.10
CA GLU A 136 -14.13 12.68 -9.52
C GLU A 136 -14.02 11.36 -10.29
N ASP A 137 -12.97 10.56 -10.04
CA ASP A 137 -12.76 9.27 -10.69
C ASP A 137 -12.15 8.23 -9.72
N ARG A 138 -12.98 7.28 -9.29
CA ARG A 138 -12.57 6.18 -8.41
C ARG A 138 -11.67 5.15 -9.12
N ARG A 139 -11.84 4.93 -10.43
CA ARG A 139 -11.01 3.99 -11.21
C ARG A 139 -9.58 4.54 -11.29
N LEU A 140 -9.45 5.80 -11.69
CA LEU A 140 -8.16 6.50 -11.72
C LEU A 140 -7.52 6.59 -10.33
N HIS A 141 -8.26 6.98 -9.28
CA HIS A 141 -7.67 7.07 -7.94
C HIS A 141 -7.16 5.70 -7.44
N ARG A 142 -7.90 4.60 -7.67
CA ARG A 142 -7.41 3.25 -7.33
C ARG A 142 -6.12 2.93 -8.07
N LEU A 143 -6.08 3.19 -9.37
CA LEU A 143 -4.90 2.98 -10.21
C LEU A 143 -3.68 3.81 -9.77
N LEU A 144 -3.89 5.06 -9.35
CA LEU A 144 -2.85 5.93 -8.80
C LEU A 144 -2.31 5.41 -7.45
N LEU A 145 -3.17 4.87 -6.58
CA LEU A 145 -2.73 4.19 -5.34
C LEU A 145 -1.88 2.95 -5.64
N GLU A 146 -2.31 2.10 -6.59
CA GLU A 146 -1.52 0.92 -7.00
C GLU A 146 -0.18 1.32 -7.62
N LEU A 147 -0.15 2.36 -8.47
CA LEU A 147 1.09 2.88 -9.06
C LEU A 147 2.03 3.50 -8.00
N MET A 148 1.49 4.26 -7.04
CA MET A 148 2.27 4.76 -5.90
C MET A 148 2.83 3.60 -5.06
N TYR A 149 2.04 2.55 -4.83
CA TYR A 149 2.47 1.38 -4.05
C TYR A 149 3.64 0.65 -4.72
N GLU A 150 3.49 0.20 -5.97
CA GLU A 150 4.52 -0.60 -6.65
C GLU A 150 5.80 0.21 -6.85
N MET A 151 5.68 1.48 -7.26
CA MET A 151 6.84 2.38 -7.40
C MET A 151 7.58 2.57 -6.08
N SER A 152 6.85 2.79 -4.97
CA SER A 152 7.44 2.99 -3.64
C SER A 152 7.88 1.69 -2.97
N ARG A 153 7.49 0.52 -3.52
CA ARG A 153 7.91 -0.82 -3.10
C ARG A 153 9.26 -1.19 -3.74
N ILE A 154 9.41 -0.86 -5.02
CA ILE A 154 10.58 -1.24 -5.83
C ILE A 154 11.74 -0.27 -5.67
N GLU A 155 11.48 1.05 -5.66
CA GLU A 155 12.54 2.06 -5.55
C GLU A 155 12.51 2.81 -4.21
N ARG A 156 13.68 3.20 -3.69
CA ARG A 156 13.79 3.95 -2.44
C ARG A 156 13.48 5.44 -2.66
N LEU A 157 12.39 5.92 -2.05
CA LEU A 157 12.02 7.33 -2.07
C LEU A 157 13.11 8.23 -1.45
N ARG A 158 13.27 9.45 -2.00
CA ARG A 158 14.22 10.44 -1.47
C ARG A 158 13.64 11.06 -0.19
N GLY A 159 14.53 11.61 0.66
CA GLY A 159 14.09 12.31 1.87
C GLY A 159 13.15 13.50 1.57
N GLU A 160 13.37 14.17 0.44
CA GLU A 160 12.55 15.26 -0.06
C GLU A 160 11.15 14.82 -0.52
N ASP A 161 11.01 13.61 -1.07
CA ASP A 161 9.72 13.00 -1.42
C ASP A 161 8.93 12.64 -0.15
N LEU A 162 9.60 11.98 0.80
CA LEU A 162 9.01 11.61 2.10
C LEU A 162 8.64 12.82 2.97
N LEU A 163 9.23 14.00 2.73
CA LEU A 163 8.86 15.24 3.40
C LEU A 163 7.54 15.83 2.89
N GLN A 164 7.17 15.63 1.62
CA GLN A 164 5.93 16.14 1.00
C GLN A 164 4.66 15.42 1.47
N VAL A 165 4.79 14.14 1.84
CA VAL A 165 3.74 13.37 2.53
C VAL A 165 3.44 14.07 3.86
N ASP A 166 2.25 14.63 4.04
CA ASP A 166 1.90 15.36 5.25
C ASP A 166 0.97 14.55 6.19
N ASP A 167 0.80 15.06 7.40
CA ASP A 167 -0.11 14.47 8.40
C ASP A 167 -1.54 14.31 7.84
N ARG A 168 -2.00 15.26 7.01
CA ARG A 168 -3.35 15.23 6.43
C ARG A 168 -3.51 14.14 5.40
N PHE A 169 -2.52 13.94 4.51
CA PHE A 169 -2.56 12.84 3.54
C PHE A 169 -2.63 11.47 4.23
N VAL A 170 -1.85 11.26 5.30
CA VAL A 170 -1.89 10.00 6.05
C VAL A 170 -3.24 9.82 6.77
N ALA A 171 -3.76 10.85 7.42
CA ALA A 171 -5.09 10.82 8.04
C ALA A 171 -6.22 10.62 7.01
N TYR A 172 -6.08 11.17 5.80
CA TYR A 172 -6.99 10.95 4.68
C TYR A 172 -7.01 9.49 4.22
N LEU A 173 -5.85 8.85 4.04
CA LEU A 173 -5.78 7.43 3.68
C LEU A 173 -6.41 6.53 4.77
N PHE A 174 -6.23 6.84 6.06
CA PHE A 174 -6.96 6.13 7.12
C PHE A 174 -8.48 6.40 7.03
N GLY A 175 -8.90 7.65 6.83
CA GLY A 175 -10.30 8.03 6.68
C GLY A 175 -11.02 7.31 5.53
N LEU A 176 -10.34 7.05 4.41
CA LEU A 176 -10.87 6.22 3.32
C LEU A 176 -11.24 4.81 3.81
N ILE A 177 -10.38 4.18 4.64
CA ILE A 177 -10.57 2.81 5.12
C ILE A 177 -11.75 2.73 6.10
N GLU A 178 -11.86 3.68 7.04
CA GLU A 178 -12.99 3.73 7.96
C GLU A 178 -14.31 4.05 7.23
N SER A 179 -14.28 4.86 6.17
CA SER A 179 -15.46 5.21 5.36
C SER A 179 -16.04 4.05 4.54
N LEU A 180 -15.31 2.93 4.44
CA LEU A 180 -15.70 1.71 3.72
C LEU A 180 -15.94 0.52 4.67
N SER A 181 -15.95 0.75 6.00
CA SER A 181 -16.03 -0.28 7.04
C SER A 181 -17.21 -1.27 6.92
N ASP A 182 -18.30 -0.90 6.24
CA ASP A 182 -19.44 -1.79 5.98
C ASP A 182 -19.19 -2.88 4.90
N ASP A 183 -18.16 -2.75 4.04
CA ASP A 183 -17.84 -3.77 3.01
C ASP A 183 -16.34 -4.13 2.96
N ALA A 184 -15.95 -5.10 3.78
CA ALA A 184 -14.61 -5.68 3.81
C ALA A 184 -14.18 -6.44 2.52
N HIS A 185 -14.98 -6.41 1.45
CA HIS A 185 -14.63 -6.89 0.10
C HIS A 185 -14.57 -5.75 -0.94
N ASP A 186 -14.75 -4.48 -0.56
CA ASP A 186 -14.57 -3.34 -1.46
C ASP A 186 -13.12 -3.34 -2.03
N PRO A 187 -12.94 -3.32 -3.37
CA PRO A 187 -11.63 -3.42 -4.01
C PRO A 187 -10.68 -2.26 -3.69
N TYR A 188 -11.18 -1.16 -3.13
CA TYR A 188 -10.43 0.04 -2.78
C TYR A 188 -9.69 -0.07 -1.43
N HIS A 189 -10.14 -0.93 -0.51
CA HIS A 189 -9.48 -1.13 0.80
C HIS A 189 -7.99 -1.51 0.65
N TYR A 190 -7.70 -2.54 -0.15
CA TYR A 190 -6.37 -3.13 -0.19
C TYR A 190 -5.31 -2.21 -0.84
N PRO A 191 -5.58 -1.47 -1.94
CA PRO A 191 -4.69 -0.42 -2.44
C PRO A 191 -4.36 0.66 -1.41
N VAL A 192 -5.34 1.16 -0.65
CA VAL A 192 -5.11 2.20 0.39
C VAL A 192 -4.23 1.65 1.52
N ILE A 193 -4.52 0.44 2.02
CA ILE A 193 -3.71 -0.22 3.05
C ILE A 193 -2.28 -0.49 2.55
N ARG A 194 -2.12 -0.94 1.30
CA ARG A 194 -0.81 -1.16 0.65
C ARG A 194 0.03 0.12 0.60
N VAL A 195 -0.56 1.28 0.29
CA VAL A 195 0.14 2.58 0.34
C VAL A 195 0.57 2.94 1.76
N LEU A 196 -0.29 2.78 2.77
CA LEU A 196 0.08 3.02 4.18
C LEU A 196 1.23 2.09 4.65
N LEU A 197 1.19 0.81 4.25
CA LEU A 197 2.21 -0.18 4.59
C LEU A 197 3.57 0.12 3.95
N VAL A 198 3.61 0.52 2.68
CA VAL A 198 4.88 0.85 2.01
C VAL A 198 5.45 2.20 2.45
N LEU A 199 4.61 3.20 2.76
CA LEU A 199 5.07 4.45 3.37
C LEU A 199 5.71 4.20 4.75
N ASN A 200 5.13 3.32 5.56
CA ASN A 200 5.74 2.89 6.82
C ASN A 200 7.14 2.27 6.62
N GLU A 201 7.31 1.38 5.64
CA GLU A 201 8.61 0.80 5.29
C GLU A 201 9.63 1.88 4.88
N GLN A 202 9.25 2.81 4.01
CA GLN A 202 10.16 3.83 3.50
C GLN A 202 10.62 4.79 4.62
N TYR A 203 9.77 5.10 5.60
CA TYR A 203 10.20 5.80 6.83
C TYR A 203 11.20 4.98 7.67
N MET A 204 11.00 3.66 7.80
CA MET A 204 11.93 2.77 8.52
C MET A 204 13.29 2.64 7.81
N VAL A 205 13.29 2.53 6.47
CA VAL A 205 14.49 2.51 5.64
C VAL A 205 15.26 3.85 5.73
N ALA A 206 14.55 4.98 5.64
CA ALA A 206 15.15 6.31 5.78
C ALA A 206 15.80 6.50 7.17
N SER A 207 15.11 6.11 8.25
CA SER A 207 15.63 6.19 9.62
C SER A 207 16.89 5.33 9.82
N THR A 208 16.89 4.11 9.29
CA THR A 208 18.04 3.19 9.34
C THR A 208 19.24 3.76 8.59
N SER A 209 19.01 4.40 7.44
CA SER A 209 20.06 5.02 6.62
C SER A 209 20.79 6.16 7.35
N VAL A 210 20.09 6.96 8.15
CA VAL A 210 20.69 8.03 8.97
C VAL A 210 21.53 7.44 10.10
N ALA A 211 21.05 6.38 10.77
CA ALA A 211 21.78 5.70 11.85
C ALA A 211 23.10 5.06 11.40
N VAL A 212 23.17 4.56 10.15
CA VAL A 212 24.41 3.99 9.57
C VAL A 212 25.37 5.08 9.05
N SER A 213 24.86 6.26 8.67
CA SER A 213 25.65 7.37 8.11
C SER A 213 25.54 8.67 8.94
N PRO A 214 25.96 8.68 10.23
CA PRO A 214 25.77 9.81 11.15
C PRO A 214 26.54 11.11 10.76
N ALA A 215 27.30 11.10 9.66
CA ALA A 215 27.91 12.29 9.09
C ALA A 215 26.90 13.20 8.34
N SER A 216 25.69 12.70 8.00
CA SER A 216 24.64 13.54 7.43
C SER A 216 23.92 14.33 8.54
N PRO A 217 23.86 15.68 8.50
CA PRO A 217 23.25 16.51 9.56
C PRO A 217 21.70 16.53 9.51
N SER A 218 21.08 15.49 8.95
CA SER A 218 19.63 15.36 8.83
C SER A 218 19.04 14.74 10.10
N ALA A 219 18.02 15.37 10.68
CA ALA A 219 17.23 14.75 11.73
C ALA A 219 16.47 13.53 11.16
N PRO A 220 16.27 12.44 11.93
CA PRO A 220 15.51 11.28 11.46
C PRO A 220 14.07 11.69 11.12
N LEU A 221 13.57 11.24 9.97
CA LEU A 221 12.20 11.52 9.53
C LEU A 221 11.19 10.84 10.45
N THR A 222 10.24 11.61 10.98
CA THR A 222 9.11 11.08 11.74
C THR A 222 8.25 10.18 10.85
N ASN A 223 8.11 8.90 11.22
CA ASN A 223 7.17 7.99 10.57
C ASN A 223 5.74 8.47 10.80
N ARG A 224 5.13 9.07 9.76
CA ARG A 224 3.81 9.72 9.87
C ARG A 224 2.67 8.72 10.04
N VAL A 225 2.80 7.48 9.57
CA VAL A 225 1.80 6.41 9.74
C VAL A 225 1.63 6.11 11.23
N VAL A 226 2.73 5.83 11.93
CA VAL A 226 2.72 5.57 13.39
C VAL A 226 2.41 6.84 14.19
N LYS A 227 2.83 8.02 13.73
CA LYS A 227 2.49 9.31 14.35
C LYS A 227 0.98 9.54 14.38
N ILE A 228 0.28 9.32 13.28
CA ILE A 228 -1.18 9.52 13.20
C ILE A 228 -1.90 8.49 14.08
N LEU A 229 -1.52 7.21 14.03
CA LEU A 229 -2.08 6.18 14.92
C LEU A 229 -1.80 6.47 16.42
N SER A 230 -0.67 7.10 16.75
CA SER A 230 -0.34 7.52 18.12
C SER A 230 -1.16 8.70 18.64
N MET A 231 -1.81 9.48 17.76
CA MET A 231 -2.58 10.68 18.13
C MET A 231 -4.09 10.48 17.95
N HIS A 232 -4.49 9.60 17.02
CA HIS A 232 -5.87 9.46 16.53
C HIS A 232 -6.27 8.00 16.25
N GLY A 233 -5.52 7.01 16.73
CA GLY A 233 -5.79 5.59 16.49
C GLY A 233 -7.11 5.09 17.09
N ASP A 234 -7.74 5.86 17.97
CA ASP A 234 -9.10 5.63 18.45
C ASP A 234 -10.16 5.82 17.36
N GLY A 235 -9.95 6.75 16.43
CA GLY A 235 -10.79 7.02 15.27
C GLY A 235 -10.46 6.21 14.01
N PHE A 236 -9.48 5.29 14.08
CA PHE A 236 -9.00 4.49 12.94
C PHE A 236 -8.91 2.99 13.30
N ARG A 237 -10.04 2.35 13.64
CA ARG A 237 -10.07 0.95 14.13
C ARG A 237 -10.17 -0.08 13.00
N THR A 238 -10.94 0.23 11.96
CA THR A 238 -11.14 -0.63 10.77
C THR A 238 -9.82 -0.96 10.09
N PHE A 239 -8.84 -0.05 10.12
CA PHE A 239 -7.46 -0.32 9.68
C PHE A 239 -6.78 -1.50 10.42
N GLY A 240 -6.92 -1.56 11.75
CA GLY A 240 -6.31 -2.60 12.58
C GLY A 240 -6.94 -3.97 12.34
N GLU A 241 -8.26 -4.02 12.27
CA GLU A 241 -9.03 -5.21 11.91
C GLU A 241 -8.63 -5.73 10.53
N ASN A 242 -8.60 -4.84 9.52
CA ASN A 242 -8.19 -5.19 8.15
C ASN A 242 -6.73 -5.65 8.05
N ILE A 243 -5.81 -5.13 8.87
CA ILE A 243 -4.43 -5.63 8.94
C ILE A 243 -4.37 -7.11 9.34
N ILE A 244 -5.20 -7.52 10.31
CA ILE A 244 -5.21 -8.90 10.82
C ILE A 244 -5.93 -9.82 9.82
N LEU A 245 -7.01 -9.35 9.20
CA LEU A 245 -7.69 -10.04 8.10
C LEU A 245 -6.75 -10.25 6.89
N LEU A 246 -5.95 -9.24 6.51
CA LEU A 246 -4.94 -9.35 5.48
C LEU A 246 -3.84 -10.34 5.85
N LEU A 247 -3.25 -10.26 7.04
CA LEU A 247 -2.18 -11.20 7.46
C LEU A 247 -2.65 -12.66 7.52
N ASN A 248 -3.96 -12.88 7.72
CA ASN A 248 -4.58 -14.19 7.70
C ASN A 248 -4.89 -14.73 6.28
N ARG A 249 -5.08 -13.84 5.29
CA ARG A 249 -5.46 -14.18 3.90
C ARG A 249 -4.30 -14.09 2.90
N GLU A 250 -3.33 -13.22 3.14
CA GLU A 250 -2.26 -12.90 2.20
C GLU A 250 -1.24 -14.03 2.10
N THR A 251 -0.78 -14.29 0.88
CA THR A 251 0.21 -15.31 0.51
C THR A 251 1.52 -14.69 0.00
N GLU A 252 1.49 -13.43 -0.44
CA GLU A 252 2.70 -12.73 -0.87
C GLU A 252 3.59 -12.39 0.34
N THR A 253 4.75 -13.03 0.42
CA THR A 253 5.76 -12.79 1.47
C THR A 253 6.18 -11.32 1.59
N ALA A 254 6.17 -10.56 0.49
CA ALA A 254 6.48 -9.13 0.51
C ALA A 254 5.46 -8.33 1.35
N LEU A 255 4.16 -8.49 1.10
CA LEU A 255 3.13 -7.78 1.86
C LEU A 255 3.01 -8.31 3.30
N GLN A 256 3.16 -9.62 3.52
CA GLN A 256 3.27 -10.18 4.88
C GLN A 256 4.41 -9.52 5.69
N LEU A 257 5.59 -9.33 5.08
CA LEU A 257 6.72 -8.65 5.73
C LEU A 257 6.42 -7.17 6.02
N LEU A 258 5.74 -6.44 5.12
CA LEU A 258 5.33 -5.06 5.37
C LEU A 258 4.35 -4.97 6.57
N ILE A 259 3.34 -5.84 6.61
CA ILE A 259 2.37 -5.92 7.72
C ILE A 259 3.08 -6.21 9.04
N LEU A 260 3.96 -7.21 9.07
CA LEU A 260 4.67 -7.59 10.29
C LEU A 260 5.63 -6.50 10.78
N LYS A 261 6.27 -5.73 9.91
CA LYS A 261 7.12 -4.60 10.32
C LYS A 261 6.31 -3.45 10.91
N LEU A 262 5.13 -3.16 10.37
CA LEU A 262 4.21 -2.20 10.98
C LEU A 262 3.73 -2.70 12.37
N LEU A 263 3.27 -3.95 12.47
CA LEU A 263 2.87 -4.56 13.75
C LEU A 263 3.99 -4.51 14.79
N TYR A 264 5.23 -4.84 14.41
CA TYR A 264 6.40 -4.71 15.28
C TYR A 264 6.56 -3.27 15.80
N LEU A 265 6.44 -2.28 14.92
CA LEU A 265 6.63 -0.87 15.29
C LEU A 265 5.48 -0.34 16.17
N LEU A 266 4.24 -0.79 15.94
CA LEU A 266 3.09 -0.47 16.80
C LEU A 266 3.24 -1.07 18.21
N PHE A 267 3.61 -2.36 18.32
CA PHE A 267 3.83 -3.03 19.62
C PHE A 267 5.12 -2.61 20.34
N THR A 268 6.02 -1.87 19.70
CA THR A 268 7.24 -1.31 20.33
C THR A 268 7.16 0.19 20.60
N THR A 269 6.03 0.83 20.28
CA THR A 269 5.78 2.26 20.51
C THR A 269 4.69 2.44 21.58
N ASN A 270 5.04 3.07 22.69
CA ASN A 270 4.19 3.17 23.89
C ASN A 270 2.81 3.80 23.66
N SER A 271 2.65 4.65 22.64
CA SER A 271 1.37 5.29 22.26
C SER A 271 0.47 4.40 21.39
N THR A 272 0.95 3.22 20.95
CA THR A 272 0.21 2.32 20.05
C THR A 272 0.27 0.85 20.45
N CYS A 273 0.95 0.47 21.54
CA CYS A 273 1.02 -0.93 21.98
C CYS A 273 -0.35 -1.51 22.40
N GLU A 274 -1.32 -0.67 22.76
CA GLU A 274 -2.70 -1.03 23.08
C GLU A 274 -3.72 -0.65 21.97
N TYR A 275 -3.25 -0.37 20.74
CA TYR A 275 -4.11 0.09 19.63
C TYR A 275 -5.14 -0.95 19.15
N PHE A 276 -4.86 -2.25 19.29
CA PHE A 276 -5.79 -3.33 18.94
C PHE A 276 -6.64 -3.73 20.14
N TYR A 277 -7.86 -4.23 19.93
CA TYR A 277 -8.64 -4.80 21.02
C TYR A 277 -8.11 -6.19 21.41
N THR A 278 -8.33 -6.59 22.66
CA THR A 278 -7.82 -7.86 23.20
C THR A 278 -8.34 -9.10 22.45
N ASN A 279 -9.47 -9.00 21.75
CA ASN A 279 -9.96 -10.08 20.89
C ASN A 279 -9.13 -10.21 19.60
N ASP A 280 -8.83 -9.10 18.95
CA ASP A 280 -8.06 -9.08 17.70
C ASP A 280 -6.62 -9.52 17.95
N LEU A 281 -6.05 -9.17 19.11
CA LEU A 281 -4.73 -9.66 19.54
C LEU A 281 -4.70 -11.18 19.75
N ARG A 282 -5.81 -11.79 20.20
CA ARG A 282 -5.94 -13.26 20.28
C ARG A 282 -6.00 -13.89 18.89
N VAL A 283 -6.77 -13.30 17.98
CA VAL A 283 -6.84 -13.73 16.56
C VAL A 283 -5.47 -13.58 15.87
N LEU A 284 -4.77 -12.48 16.11
CA LEU A 284 -3.42 -12.23 15.59
C LEU A 284 -2.41 -13.23 16.15
N LEU A 285 -2.46 -13.55 17.45
CA LEU A 285 -1.61 -14.60 18.02
C LEU A 285 -1.87 -15.94 17.35
N ASP A 286 -3.14 -16.30 17.12
CA ASP A 286 -3.52 -17.54 16.44
C ASP A 286 -2.98 -17.61 15.00
N VAL A 287 -3.08 -16.51 14.25
CA VAL A 287 -2.49 -16.38 12.90
C VAL A 287 -0.96 -16.51 12.96
N ILE A 288 -0.30 -15.89 13.93
CA ILE A 288 1.17 -15.96 14.09
C ILE A 288 1.62 -17.38 14.48
N ILE A 289 0.95 -18.04 15.42
CA ILE A 289 1.27 -19.42 15.84
C ILE A 289 1.10 -20.38 14.65
N ARG A 290 -0.05 -20.33 13.97
CA ARG A 290 -0.34 -21.17 12.81
C ARG A 290 0.68 -20.93 11.69
N ASN A 291 0.87 -19.68 11.27
CA ASN A 291 1.78 -19.37 10.17
C ASN A 291 3.24 -19.72 10.52
N LEU A 292 3.68 -19.63 11.79
CA LEU A 292 5.02 -20.09 12.20
C LEU A 292 5.22 -21.61 12.13
N LEU A 293 4.16 -22.41 12.32
CA LEU A 293 4.18 -23.87 12.15
C LEU A 293 4.13 -24.28 10.67
N ASP A 294 3.31 -23.60 9.88
CA ASP A 294 3.09 -23.90 8.45
C ASP A 294 4.24 -23.41 7.54
N LEU A 295 5.17 -22.59 8.04
CA LEU A 295 6.21 -21.95 7.23
C LEU A 295 7.35 -22.91 6.80
N PRO A 296 7.61 -23.08 5.48
CA PRO A 296 8.72 -23.89 4.96
C PRO A 296 10.09 -23.46 5.50
N THR A 297 11.01 -24.42 5.68
CA THR A 297 12.30 -24.21 6.35
C THR A 297 13.13 -23.10 5.71
N GLU A 298 12.99 -22.87 4.41
CA GLU A 298 13.69 -21.89 3.59
C GLU A 298 13.29 -20.44 3.93
N MET A 299 12.05 -20.21 4.39
CA MET A 299 11.43 -18.89 4.58
C MET A 299 11.90 -18.14 5.84
N ASN A 300 13.21 -18.17 6.09
CA ASN A 300 13.83 -17.66 7.32
C ASN A 300 13.60 -16.17 7.55
N VAL A 301 13.63 -15.31 6.51
CA VAL A 301 13.36 -13.87 6.66
C VAL A 301 11.96 -13.62 7.23
N LEU A 302 10.97 -14.38 6.77
CA LEU A 302 9.59 -14.29 7.22
C LEU A 302 9.42 -14.90 8.62
N ARG A 303 9.96 -16.09 8.88
CA ARG A 303 10.03 -16.73 10.21
C ARG A 303 10.65 -15.80 11.27
N HIS A 304 11.80 -15.20 10.96
CA HIS A 304 12.46 -14.23 11.84
C HIS A 304 11.60 -13.00 12.08
N THR A 305 10.82 -12.56 11.10
CA THR A 305 9.99 -11.36 11.23
C THR A 305 8.72 -11.64 12.05
N TYR A 306 8.10 -12.82 11.89
CA TYR A 306 7.05 -13.31 12.80
C TYR A 306 7.56 -13.42 14.25
N LEU A 307 8.72 -14.07 14.48
CA LEU A 307 9.33 -14.14 15.82
C LEU A 307 9.78 -12.76 16.35
N ARG A 308 10.03 -11.78 15.46
CA ARG A 308 10.30 -10.39 15.87
C ARG A 308 9.05 -9.69 16.41
N VAL A 309 7.88 -9.93 15.81
CA VAL A 309 6.57 -9.41 16.25
C VAL A 309 6.06 -10.13 17.50
N LEU A 310 6.26 -11.45 17.60
CA LEU A 310 5.73 -12.26 18.70
C LEU A 310 6.25 -11.82 20.08
N ALA A 311 7.50 -11.39 20.19
CA ALA A 311 8.06 -10.92 21.47
C ALA A 311 7.35 -9.67 22.04
N PRO A 312 7.28 -8.50 21.35
CA PRO A 312 6.55 -7.34 21.85
C PRO A 312 5.03 -7.57 21.91
N LEU A 313 4.45 -8.42 21.05
CA LEU A 313 3.04 -8.83 21.15
C LEU A 313 2.73 -9.45 22.52
N LEU A 314 3.55 -10.37 23.01
CA LEU A 314 3.33 -11.04 24.31
C LEU A 314 3.81 -10.21 25.52
N ALA A 315 4.74 -9.27 25.32
CA ALA A 315 5.38 -8.52 26.39
C ALA A 315 4.80 -7.11 26.64
N HIS A 316 4.28 -6.42 25.61
CA HIS A 316 3.90 -4.99 25.70
C HIS A 316 2.40 -4.72 25.48
N THR A 317 1.64 -5.69 24.98
CA THR A 317 0.19 -5.53 24.74
C THR A 317 -0.63 -6.03 25.93
N GLN A 318 -1.95 -5.92 25.83
CA GLN A 318 -2.91 -6.48 26.79
C GLN A 318 -2.77 -8.02 26.98
N LEU A 319 -2.11 -8.75 26.07
CA LEU A 319 -1.78 -10.17 26.25
C LEU A 319 -0.70 -10.43 27.32
N SER A 320 0.02 -9.39 27.76
CA SER A 320 0.95 -9.47 28.90
C SER A 320 0.23 -9.72 30.24
N GLN A 321 -1.07 -9.46 30.31
CA GLN A 321 -1.86 -9.54 31.54
C GLN A 321 -2.55 -10.91 31.69
N PRO A 322 -2.76 -11.39 32.94
CA PRO A 322 -3.51 -12.62 33.17
C PRO A 322 -5.01 -12.43 32.86
N PRO A 323 -5.72 -13.48 32.39
CA PRO A 323 -5.22 -14.84 32.12
C PRO A 323 -4.46 -14.91 30.79
N HIS A 324 -3.23 -15.43 30.84
CA HIS A 324 -2.32 -15.48 29.70
C HIS A 324 -2.83 -16.42 28.61
N TYR A 325 -3.20 -15.84 27.46
CA TYR A 325 -3.81 -16.60 26.37
C TYR A 325 -2.79 -17.54 25.71
N LYS A 326 -3.14 -18.84 25.64
CA LYS A 326 -2.41 -19.89 24.91
C LYS A 326 -0.94 -20.14 25.31
N ARG A 327 -0.56 -19.89 26.58
CA ARG A 327 0.76 -20.21 27.16
C ARG A 327 1.40 -21.48 26.60
N ASP A 328 0.74 -22.62 26.80
CA ASP A 328 1.29 -23.95 26.52
C ASP A 328 1.51 -24.18 25.01
N GLN A 329 0.69 -23.53 24.18
CA GLN A 329 0.78 -23.60 22.72
C GLN A 329 1.93 -22.72 22.20
N ILE A 330 2.22 -21.60 22.87
CA ILE A 330 3.43 -20.80 22.62
C ILE A 330 4.68 -21.58 23.03
N LEU A 331 4.69 -22.22 24.21
CA LEU A 331 5.82 -23.04 24.66
C LEU A 331 6.07 -24.21 23.69
N SER A 332 5.01 -24.94 23.31
CA SER A 332 5.06 -26.02 22.32
C SER A 332 5.58 -25.55 20.94
N LEU A 333 5.18 -24.36 20.50
CA LEU A 333 5.69 -23.73 19.28
C LEU A 333 7.20 -23.45 19.38
N LEU A 334 7.66 -22.87 20.50
CA LEU A 334 9.08 -22.56 20.70
C LEU A 334 9.92 -23.84 20.72
N ASP A 335 9.45 -24.93 21.34
CA ASP A 335 10.15 -26.22 21.33
C ASP A 335 10.13 -26.92 19.96
N CYS A 336 9.01 -26.85 19.24
CA CYS A 336 8.96 -27.31 17.85
C CYS A 336 10.00 -26.58 16.97
N LEU A 337 10.09 -25.25 17.10
CA LEU A 337 11.06 -24.43 16.36
C LEU A 337 12.52 -24.57 16.83
N ARG A 338 12.77 -25.15 18.02
CA ARG A 338 14.12 -25.59 18.47
C ARG A 338 14.55 -26.91 17.82
N GLY A 339 13.62 -27.66 17.21
CA GLY A 339 13.83 -29.04 16.76
C GLY A 339 13.68 -30.09 17.87
N SER A 340 13.12 -29.72 19.03
CA SER A 340 12.92 -30.63 20.17
C SER A 340 12.07 -31.83 19.77
N GLY A 341 12.71 -33.01 19.65
CA GLY A 341 12.07 -34.28 19.30
C GLY A 341 12.30 -34.77 17.85
N ASN A 342 12.97 -34.00 16.99
CA ASN A 342 13.02 -34.27 15.54
C ASN A 342 14.46 -34.52 15.02
N VAL A 343 15.03 -35.67 15.40
CA VAL A 343 16.46 -36.05 15.24
C VAL A 343 16.99 -35.99 13.78
N HIS A 344 16.11 -36.07 12.77
CA HIS A 344 16.47 -36.04 11.36
C HIS A 344 16.51 -34.63 10.72
N PHE A 345 16.17 -33.57 11.45
CA PHE A 345 16.11 -32.21 10.88
C PHE A 345 17.42 -31.44 11.06
N THR A 346 17.75 -30.62 10.07
CA THR A 346 18.86 -29.67 10.12
C THR A 346 18.67 -28.72 11.32
N PRO A 347 19.72 -28.44 12.12
CA PRO A 347 19.61 -27.52 13.25
C PRO A 347 19.06 -26.13 12.85
N PRO A 348 18.18 -25.50 13.66
CA PRO A 348 17.66 -24.16 13.37
C PRO A 348 18.78 -23.12 13.25
N ASP A 349 18.58 -22.10 12.42
CA ASP A 349 19.60 -21.08 12.20
C ASP A 349 19.89 -20.25 13.48
N PRO A 350 21.12 -19.73 13.66
CA PRO A 350 21.48 -19.01 14.89
C PRO A 350 20.64 -17.75 15.19
N THR A 351 19.99 -17.15 14.18
CA THR A 351 19.08 -16.02 14.37
C THR A 351 17.70 -16.49 14.82
N THR A 352 17.17 -17.58 14.26
CA THR A 352 15.96 -18.25 14.78
C THR A 352 16.13 -18.62 16.25
N MET A 353 17.26 -19.25 16.63
CA MET A 353 17.51 -19.61 18.04
C MET A 353 17.54 -18.38 18.97
N ARG A 354 18.25 -17.30 18.61
CA ARG A 354 18.27 -16.05 19.38
C ARG A 354 16.89 -15.39 19.50
N LEU A 355 16.03 -15.53 18.48
CA LEU A 355 14.68 -14.98 18.50
C LEU A 355 13.73 -15.85 19.35
N ILE A 356 13.83 -17.17 19.27
CA ILE A 356 13.12 -18.13 20.15
C ILE A 356 13.47 -17.84 21.62
N GLU A 357 14.76 -17.72 21.95
CA GLU A 357 15.20 -17.34 23.29
C GLU A 357 14.59 -16.01 23.75
N ARG A 358 14.49 -15.02 22.85
CA ARG A 358 13.94 -13.70 23.19
C ARG A 358 12.44 -13.74 23.44
N VAL A 359 11.68 -14.58 22.72
CA VAL A 359 10.25 -14.81 23.00
C VAL A 359 10.09 -15.57 24.33
N GLY A 360 10.89 -16.63 24.56
CA GLY A 360 10.87 -17.40 25.81
C GLY A 360 11.32 -16.65 27.06
N LYS A 361 11.95 -15.46 26.91
CA LYS A 361 12.30 -14.54 28.00
C LYS A 361 11.18 -13.53 28.34
N THR A 362 10.00 -13.64 27.72
CA THR A 362 8.80 -12.91 28.16
C THR A 362 8.47 -13.32 29.60
N PRO A 363 8.30 -12.39 30.56
CA PRO A 363 8.29 -12.71 31.99
C PRO A 363 7.34 -13.85 32.37
N TRP A 364 6.07 -13.75 31.97
CA TRP A 364 5.06 -14.74 32.33
C TRP A 364 5.36 -16.13 31.76
N LEU A 365 5.93 -16.24 30.55
CA LEU A 365 6.32 -17.53 29.94
C LEU A 365 7.46 -18.25 30.71
N ALA A 366 8.24 -17.54 31.52
CA ALA A 366 9.39 -18.11 32.23
C ALA A 366 9.04 -18.71 33.61
N GLU A 367 7.83 -18.46 34.13
CA GLU A 367 7.43 -18.70 35.52
C GLU A 367 7.42 -20.18 35.96
N ASP A 368 7.46 -21.15 35.04
CA ASP A 368 7.47 -22.59 35.35
C ASP A 368 8.84 -23.14 35.82
N ASN A 369 9.85 -22.27 36.03
CA ASN A 369 11.18 -22.66 36.53
C ASN A 369 11.39 -22.51 38.04
N GLU A 370 10.41 -22.00 38.78
CA GLU A 370 10.37 -22.20 40.24
C GLU A 370 9.70 -23.55 40.51
N PRO A 371 10.43 -24.60 40.94
CA PRO A 371 9.79 -25.85 41.32
C PRO A 371 8.83 -25.58 42.49
N GLU A 372 7.62 -26.15 42.44
CA GLU A 372 6.61 -25.94 43.47
C GLU A 372 7.22 -26.05 44.87
N LYS A 373 7.27 -24.93 45.60
CA LYS A 373 7.67 -24.90 47.00
C LYS A 373 6.56 -25.57 47.81
N LEU A 374 6.63 -26.90 47.85
CA LEU A 374 5.71 -27.83 48.51
C LEU A 374 5.19 -27.24 49.81
N SER A 375 3.93 -26.81 49.80
CA SER A 375 3.25 -26.36 51.00
C SER A 375 3.23 -27.53 52.01
N PRO A 376 3.66 -27.31 53.27
CA PRO A 376 3.85 -28.40 54.22
C PRO A 376 2.49 -28.95 54.67
N LYS A 377 2.01 -29.98 53.97
CA LYS A 377 0.83 -30.74 54.36
C LYS A 377 1.08 -31.39 55.72
N SER A 378 0.20 -31.12 56.67
CA SER A 378 0.26 -31.66 58.03
C SER A 378 0.04 -33.19 58.03
N PRO A 379 0.69 -33.95 58.93
CA PRO A 379 0.72 -35.41 58.84
C PRO A 379 -0.38 -36.10 59.66
N LEU A 380 -1.13 -37.01 59.03
CA LEU A 380 -1.80 -38.12 59.73
C LEU A 380 -2.21 -39.24 58.76
N GLY A 381 -2.26 -40.49 59.25
CA GLY A 381 -2.88 -41.64 58.55
C GLY A 381 -1.89 -42.61 57.91
N SER A 382 -1.57 -43.70 58.61
CA SER A 382 -0.82 -44.85 58.06
C SER A 382 -1.77 -45.91 57.47
N LEU A 383 -1.23 -46.71 56.52
CA LEU A 383 -1.51 -48.12 56.18
C LEU A 383 -0.98 -48.34 54.74
N SER A 384 0.22 -48.89 54.48
CA SER A 384 0.77 -50.24 54.75
C SER A 384 0.40 -51.30 53.69
N ILE A 385 1.41 -52.08 53.26
CA ILE A 385 1.35 -53.31 52.42
C ILE A 385 1.08 -53.08 50.91
N SER A 386 1.62 -53.89 49.99
CA SER A 386 3.03 -54.10 49.56
C SER A 386 3.06 -55.02 48.31
N GLN A 387 4.20 -55.08 47.59
CA GLN A 387 4.45 -55.93 46.40
C GLN A 387 3.62 -55.56 45.14
N SER A 388 3.91 -56.06 43.93
CA SER A 388 5.17 -56.28 43.19
C SER A 388 4.83 -56.68 41.73
N GLY A 389 5.69 -56.42 40.74
CA GLY A 389 5.65 -57.14 39.45
C GLY A 389 5.15 -56.41 38.20
N SER A 390 6.11 -55.90 37.41
CA SER A 390 6.27 -56.04 35.94
C SER A 390 5.09 -56.14 34.94
N ALA A 391 5.14 -55.23 33.95
CA ALA A 391 5.01 -55.46 32.49
C ALA A 391 3.74 -56.08 31.83
N VAL A 392 3.04 -55.21 31.07
CA VAL A 392 2.67 -55.33 29.64
C VAL A 392 2.13 -56.68 29.09
N SER A 393 0.82 -56.73 28.73
CA SER A 393 0.35 -57.07 27.36
C SER A 393 -1.19 -57.13 27.13
N ILE A 394 -1.60 -56.59 25.97
CA ILE A 394 -2.58 -57.11 24.98
C ILE A 394 -4.12 -57.17 25.29
N ILE A 395 -4.85 -56.23 24.67
CA ILE A 395 -6.06 -56.33 23.79
C ILE A 395 -7.26 -57.24 24.18
N ALA A 396 -8.42 -56.62 24.43
CA ALA A 396 -9.82 -56.97 23.99
C ALA A 396 -10.84 -56.10 24.80
N ASN A 397 -12.01 -55.64 24.34
CA ASN A 397 -12.70 -55.76 23.04
C ASN A 397 -13.65 -54.56 22.78
N VAL A 398 -13.65 -54.07 21.53
CA VAL A 398 -14.78 -53.56 20.70
C VAL A 398 -16.00 -52.85 21.33
N SER A 399 -16.21 -51.58 20.96
CA SER A 399 -17.50 -51.10 20.41
C SER A 399 -17.38 -49.83 19.54
N GLU A 400 -17.43 -50.02 18.22
CA GLU A 400 -17.71 -48.99 17.19
C GLU A 400 -19.17 -49.16 16.73
N LYS A 401 -19.91 -48.25 16.06
CA LYS A 401 -19.72 -46.91 15.41
C LYS A 401 -21.16 -46.27 15.36
N PRO A 402 -21.50 -45.15 14.66
CA PRO A 402 -20.75 -44.38 13.66
C PRO A 402 -20.58 -42.87 13.95
N GLY A 403 -19.51 -42.29 13.39
CA GLY A 403 -19.40 -40.85 13.16
C GLY A 403 -19.83 -40.49 11.75
N VAL A 404 -20.33 -39.26 11.55
CA VAL A 404 -20.63 -38.70 10.21
C VAL A 404 -19.38 -38.00 9.68
N GLN A 405 -19.03 -38.28 8.43
CA GLN A 405 -17.95 -37.59 7.71
C GLN A 405 -18.50 -36.46 6.85
N THR A 406 -17.75 -35.35 6.76
CA THR A 406 -17.89 -34.35 5.69
C THR A 406 -16.53 -34.20 4.98
N PRO A 407 -16.42 -34.54 3.67
CA PRO A 407 -15.19 -34.37 2.92
C PRO A 407 -15.02 -32.93 2.38
N SER A 408 -13.79 -32.56 2.04
CA SER A 408 -13.41 -31.21 1.61
C SER A 408 -13.06 -31.15 0.11
N ARG A 409 -13.17 -29.93 -0.46
CA ARG A 409 -12.58 -29.41 -1.71
C ARG A 409 -12.18 -30.41 -2.81
N LYS A 410 -12.75 -30.23 -4.00
CA LYS A 410 -11.99 -29.73 -5.17
C LYS A 410 -12.92 -29.14 -6.24
N ALA A 411 -12.35 -28.31 -7.11
CA ALA A 411 -12.98 -27.83 -8.32
C ALA A 411 -12.53 -28.69 -9.51
N ASP A 412 -13.31 -28.70 -10.60
CA ASP A 412 -12.73 -28.69 -11.95
C ASP A 412 -13.72 -28.14 -13.00
N SER A 413 -13.29 -28.16 -14.26
CA SER A 413 -13.73 -27.25 -15.32
C SER A 413 -14.67 -27.86 -16.38
N ALA A 414 -15.07 -27.01 -17.33
CA ALA A 414 -15.59 -27.31 -18.68
C ALA A 414 -17.09 -27.58 -18.90
N ALA A 415 -17.60 -26.96 -19.97
CA ALA A 415 -18.76 -27.40 -20.74
C ALA A 415 -18.26 -28.04 -22.07
N PRO A 416 -19.06 -28.84 -22.80
CA PRO A 416 -19.98 -28.23 -23.77
C PRO A 416 -21.33 -28.98 -23.99
N ARG A 417 -22.07 -28.47 -25.00
CA ARG A 417 -23.39 -28.81 -25.59
C ARG A 417 -23.46 -30.27 -26.16
N PRO A 418 -24.56 -30.79 -26.82
CA PRO A 418 -25.72 -30.10 -27.42
C PRO A 418 -27.11 -30.83 -27.45
N LYS A 419 -28.04 -30.26 -28.26
CA LYS A 419 -29.30 -30.78 -28.84
C LYS A 419 -30.62 -30.51 -28.08
N GLU A 420 -31.79 -30.44 -28.74
CA GLU A 420 -32.24 -29.82 -30.02
C GLU A 420 -33.76 -30.09 -30.19
N SER A 421 -34.42 -29.39 -31.13
CA SER A 421 -35.78 -29.64 -31.68
C SER A 421 -37.01 -29.42 -30.74
N VAL A 422 -38.22 -29.08 -31.22
CA VAL A 422 -38.72 -28.13 -32.26
C VAL A 422 -40.28 -28.11 -32.21
N SER A 423 -40.91 -27.03 -32.73
CA SER A 423 -42.35 -26.92 -33.14
C SER A 423 -43.44 -26.74 -32.04
N HIS A 424 -44.61 -26.12 -32.28
CA HIS A 424 -45.17 -25.42 -33.46
C HIS A 424 -46.19 -24.29 -33.05
N HIS A 425 -46.89 -23.72 -34.05
CA HIS A 425 -47.92 -22.64 -34.08
C HIS A 425 -49.06 -22.71 -33.00
N SER A 426 -49.91 -21.70 -32.75
CA SER A 426 -50.59 -20.80 -33.71
C SER A 426 -51.16 -19.46 -33.15
N GLU A 427 -51.73 -18.71 -34.10
CA GLU A 427 -52.70 -17.58 -34.13
C GLU A 427 -53.84 -17.63 -33.06
N GLU A 428 -54.74 -16.63 -32.89
CA GLU A 428 -55.13 -15.47 -33.74
C GLU A 428 -55.53 -14.21 -32.91
N ARG A 429 -56.35 -13.31 -33.49
CA ARG A 429 -56.53 -11.90 -33.11
C ARG A 429 -58.00 -11.49 -33.19
N ARG A 430 -58.62 -10.97 -32.10
CA ARG A 430 -59.82 -10.10 -32.18
C ARG A 430 -60.25 -9.45 -30.84
N LYS A 431 -60.96 -8.31 -30.97
CA LYS A 431 -61.82 -7.59 -29.98
C LYS A 431 -63.31 -7.77 -30.44
N PRO A 432 -64.40 -7.13 -29.90
CA PRO A 432 -64.48 -6.04 -28.90
C PRO A 432 -65.69 -6.00 -27.92
N SER A 433 -65.68 -4.99 -27.03
CA SER A 433 -66.80 -4.18 -26.45
C SER A 433 -68.01 -4.80 -25.73
N VAL A 434 -68.51 -4.11 -24.68
CA VAL A 434 -69.85 -3.41 -24.62
C VAL A 434 -70.13 -2.79 -23.22
N GLU A 435 -70.53 -1.51 -23.20
CA GLU A 435 -71.36 -0.75 -22.18
C GLU A 435 -70.99 -0.70 -20.67
N HIS A 436 -71.40 0.28 -19.83
CA HIS A 436 -72.16 1.53 -20.04
C HIS A 436 -71.70 2.72 -19.12
N HIS A 437 -72.54 3.73 -18.90
CA HIS A 437 -72.23 5.07 -18.33
C HIS A 437 -73.32 5.57 -17.35
N PRO A 438 -73.24 6.79 -16.74
CA PRO A 438 -72.24 7.87 -16.84
C PRO A 438 -71.32 7.91 -15.59
N HIS A 439 -70.77 8.98 -14.98
CA HIS A 439 -70.89 10.47 -14.96
C HIS A 439 -69.57 11.06 -14.33
N ASN A 440 -69.15 12.33 -14.39
CA ASN A 440 -69.67 13.54 -15.07
C ASN A 440 -68.53 14.58 -15.37
N HIS A 441 -68.89 15.87 -15.47
CA HIS A 441 -68.09 17.11 -15.60
C HIS A 441 -66.81 17.26 -14.74
N SER A 442 -65.75 18.00 -15.14
CA SER A 442 -65.47 18.67 -16.44
C SER A 442 -64.05 19.28 -16.57
N LYS A 443 -63.51 19.31 -17.81
CA LYS A 443 -62.48 20.25 -18.38
C LYS A 443 -61.03 20.15 -17.81
N THR A 444 -59.92 20.28 -18.58
CA THR A 444 -59.66 20.41 -20.04
C THR A 444 -58.23 19.95 -20.40
N LEU A 445 -57.86 19.88 -21.70
CA LEU A 445 -56.63 19.21 -22.21
C LEU A 445 -55.66 20.12 -23.01
N ARG A 446 -54.34 20.02 -22.71
CA ARG A 446 -53.16 20.04 -23.66
C ARG A 446 -52.98 21.29 -24.57
N PRO A 447 -51.95 21.44 -25.47
CA PRO A 447 -50.79 20.60 -25.82
C PRO A 447 -49.39 21.32 -25.77
N GLN A 448 -48.37 20.77 -26.45
CA GLN A 448 -46.95 21.20 -26.49
C GLN A 448 -46.63 22.32 -27.52
N ARG A 449 -45.59 23.15 -27.29
CA ARG A 449 -44.26 23.13 -28.00
C ARG A 449 -43.38 24.40 -27.78
N SER A 450 -42.05 24.20 -27.94
CA SER A 450 -40.97 25.14 -28.34
C SER A 450 -40.52 26.33 -27.46
N LEU A 451 -39.18 26.50 -27.43
CA LEU A 451 -38.36 27.67 -27.06
C LEU A 451 -38.31 28.70 -28.23
N PRO A 452 -37.66 29.89 -28.16
CA PRO A 452 -36.84 30.51 -27.09
C PRO A 452 -37.20 31.99 -26.78
N GLU A 453 -36.40 32.70 -25.95
CA GLU A 453 -35.69 33.98 -26.28
C GLU A 453 -35.16 34.71 -24.99
N VAL A 454 -34.38 35.79 -25.14
CA VAL A 454 -33.46 36.42 -24.17
C VAL A 454 -33.93 37.82 -23.70
N PRO A 455 -33.87 38.15 -22.40
CA PRO A 455 -33.99 39.53 -21.90
C PRO A 455 -32.71 40.36 -22.13
N LYS A 456 -32.81 41.57 -22.70
CA LYS A 456 -31.67 42.49 -22.95
C LYS A 456 -31.64 43.70 -21.99
N HIS A 457 -30.42 44.19 -21.75
CA HIS A 457 -29.98 45.26 -20.83
C HIS A 457 -30.72 46.61 -20.81
N ARG A 458 -30.51 47.33 -19.69
CA ARG A 458 -30.17 48.78 -19.52
C ARG A 458 -29.79 49.02 -18.04
N HIS A 459 -28.80 49.81 -17.60
CA HIS A 459 -27.63 50.49 -18.18
C HIS A 459 -26.33 49.91 -17.50
N GLY A 460 -25.09 50.43 -17.44
CA GLY A 460 -24.44 51.72 -17.77
C GLY A 460 -24.28 52.64 -16.52
N VAL A 461 -23.17 53.36 -16.26
CA VAL A 461 -21.91 53.59 -17.04
C VAL A 461 -20.65 53.68 -16.09
N PRO A 462 -19.42 54.17 -16.40
CA PRO A 462 -18.18 53.40 -16.11
C PRO A 462 -17.08 54.13 -15.28
N VAL A 463 -15.89 53.50 -15.11
CA VAL A 463 -14.57 54.16 -14.89
C VAL A 463 -13.40 53.18 -15.27
N PRO A 464 -12.18 53.65 -15.64
CA PRO A 464 -11.29 52.94 -16.60
C PRO A 464 -10.14 52.06 -16.01
N PRO A 465 -9.40 51.29 -16.87
CA PRO A 465 -8.40 50.30 -16.44
C PRO A 465 -6.93 50.79 -16.31
N LEU A 466 -6.06 49.84 -15.94
CA LEU A 466 -4.60 49.95 -15.71
C LEU A 466 -3.77 50.43 -16.93
N PRO A 467 -2.63 51.09 -16.67
CA PRO A 467 -1.41 51.02 -17.50
C PRO A 467 -0.32 50.14 -16.85
N VAL A 468 0.73 49.81 -17.62
CA VAL A 468 1.87 48.96 -17.21
C VAL A 468 3.21 49.68 -17.50
N ILE A 469 4.32 49.08 -17.06
CA ILE A 469 5.73 49.24 -17.49
C ILE A 469 6.58 50.44 -16.95
N THR A 470 7.81 50.09 -16.54
CA THR A 470 9.10 50.83 -16.62
C THR A 470 9.46 52.03 -15.71
N THR A 471 10.35 51.73 -14.74
CA THR A 471 11.68 52.36 -14.49
C THR A 471 11.89 53.87 -14.18
N LEU A 472 12.60 54.07 -13.04
CA LEU A 472 13.69 55.05 -12.76
C LEU A 472 13.38 56.52 -12.34
N HIS A 473 13.95 56.88 -11.17
CA HIS A 473 14.58 58.18 -10.80
C HIS A 473 13.68 59.41 -10.49
N ILE A 474 14.06 60.40 -9.65
CA ILE A 474 15.02 60.53 -8.52
C ILE A 474 14.65 61.79 -7.68
N ASN A 475 15.01 61.84 -6.38
CA ASN A 475 14.91 63.00 -5.44
C ASN A 475 13.50 63.56 -5.12
N GLY A 476 13.24 64.14 -3.93
CA GLY A 476 14.06 64.17 -2.70
C GLY A 476 13.60 65.23 -1.69
N GLY A 477 13.84 65.02 -0.39
CA GLY A 477 13.70 66.04 0.68
C GLY A 477 12.71 65.69 1.80
N GLY A 478 13.22 65.44 3.01
CA GLY A 478 12.43 65.20 4.23
C GLY A 478 13.20 64.37 5.25
N THR A 479 13.30 64.81 6.51
CA THR A 479 14.25 64.23 7.49
C THR A 479 13.55 63.58 8.69
N LYS A 480 14.07 62.41 9.14
CA LYS A 480 14.42 62.08 10.54
C LYS A 480 14.92 60.62 10.74
N LYS A 481 16.21 60.51 11.09
CA LYS A 481 16.91 59.53 11.98
C LYS A 481 16.59 58.01 11.93
N SER A 482 17.67 57.21 11.92
CA SER A 482 17.68 55.74 11.95
C SER A 482 18.58 55.17 13.09
N PRO A 483 18.26 53.99 13.66
CA PRO A 483 19.19 53.16 14.44
C PRO A 483 20.10 52.27 13.54
N PRO A 484 21.14 51.60 14.08
CA PRO A 484 22.38 51.35 13.33
C PRO A 484 22.56 49.94 12.72
N LYS A 485 23.52 49.84 11.78
CA LYS A 485 24.21 48.59 11.40
C LYS A 485 25.61 48.55 12.03
N LEU A 486 26.09 47.36 12.38
CA LEU A 486 27.45 47.12 12.88
C LEU A 486 28.47 46.91 11.73
N PRO A 487 29.78 47.17 11.94
CA PRO A 487 30.79 47.20 10.88
C PRO A 487 31.63 45.92 10.73
N PRO A 488 32.23 45.69 9.54
CA PRO A 488 33.34 44.76 9.33
C PRO A 488 34.70 45.50 9.41
N PRO A 489 35.84 44.86 9.10
CA PRO A 489 36.40 43.65 9.71
C PRO A 489 37.81 43.95 10.28
N ARG A 490 38.53 42.95 10.84
CA ARG A 490 40.01 43.05 10.95
C ARG A 490 40.74 41.72 10.82
N ARG A 491 41.96 41.82 10.28
CA ARG A 491 42.82 40.75 9.77
C ARG A 491 44.19 40.91 10.44
N HIS A 492 44.72 39.84 11.04
CA HIS A 492 46.08 39.83 11.60
C HIS A 492 46.90 38.68 11.00
N THR A 493 48.21 38.87 10.86
CA THR A 493 49.12 37.94 10.17
C THR A 493 50.56 38.18 10.63
N LYS A 494 51.34 37.09 10.81
CA LYS A 494 52.79 37.03 11.11
C LYS A 494 53.29 37.66 12.42
N LEU A 495 54.00 36.85 13.20
CA LEU A 495 55.47 36.98 13.34
C LEU A 495 56.10 35.63 13.71
N ARG A 496 57.44 35.54 13.74
CA ARG A 496 58.20 34.26 13.69
C ARG A 496 59.56 34.35 14.40
N ASN A 497 59.98 33.25 15.03
CA ASN A 497 61.34 32.90 15.52
C ASN A 497 61.98 33.75 16.64
N VAL A 498 62.38 33.07 17.72
CA VAL A 498 63.65 33.26 18.46
C VAL A 498 64.24 31.85 18.71
N THR A 499 65.55 31.71 18.96
CA THR A 499 66.30 30.44 18.95
C THR A 499 67.04 30.13 20.26
N ALA A 500 67.45 28.86 20.38
CA ALA A 500 68.50 28.31 21.27
C ALA A 500 68.12 27.96 22.73
N GLY A 501 68.74 26.87 23.20
CA GLY A 501 68.57 26.24 24.52
C GLY A 501 68.67 24.71 24.38
N ALA A 502 69.71 24.08 24.96
CA ALA A 502 70.05 22.68 24.68
C ALA A 502 70.12 21.83 25.95
N ALA A 503 69.61 20.59 25.88
CA ALA A 503 70.08 19.42 26.63
C ALA A 503 69.44 18.12 26.09
N GLN A 504 70.25 17.06 25.97
CA GLN A 504 69.82 15.65 25.92
C GLN A 504 70.42 14.97 27.17
N PRO A 505 69.93 13.81 27.64
CA PRO A 505 70.46 12.53 27.11
C PRO A 505 69.35 11.42 27.10
N PRO A 506 69.58 10.08 27.28
CA PRO A 506 69.11 9.13 26.26
C PRO A 506 68.28 7.91 26.78
N GLY A 507 67.83 7.06 25.85
CA GLY A 507 67.19 5.76 26.14
C GLY A 507 66.22 5.33 25.01
N SER A 508 66.71 4.78 23.90
CA SER A 508 66.88 3.32 23.67
C SER A 508 65.57 2.54 23.41
N THR A 509 65.17 2.56 22.13
CA THR A 509 64.73 1.44 21.25
C THR A 509 64.90 -0.01 21.78
N PRO A 510 64.23 -1.07 21.23
CA PRO A 510 63.80 -1.15 19.81
C PRO A 510 62.53 -2.01 19.48
N HIS A 511 62.30 -2.18 18.17
CA HIS A 511 61.69 -3.35 17.47
C HIS A 511 60.23 -3.78 17.79
N SER A 512 59.42 -4.12 16.77
CA SER A 512 59.62 -3.93 15.31
C SER A 512 58.31 -3.94 14.53
#